data_AF-A0A959QZE2-F1
#
_entry.id   AF-A0A959QZE2-F1
#
_cell.length_a   1.000
_cell.length_b   1.000
_cell.length_c   1.000
_cell.angle_alpha   90.00
_cell.angle_beta   90.00
_cell.angle_gamma   90.00
#
_symmetry.space_group_name_H-M   'P 1'
#
loop_
_entity.id
_entity.type
_entity.pdbx_description
1 polymer ?
#
loop_
_entity_poly.entity_id
_entity_poly.type
_entity_poly.pdbx_seq_one_letter_code
_entity_poly.pdbx_strand_id
1 'polypeptide(L)'
;MAQKLKVSIGTIRTRFNKMIEDGTVNIIGRVDPEKVGFRSYAHIAVYVRPATLKEKVALKISKLSEVSFLALTSGDYDLEVDVMCRDNDHLVQFVNELSKIEGVYQTKTTIYFKVYKYAQPDLKLLK
;
A
#
# COMPACT_ATOMS: atom_id res chain seq x y z
N MET A 1 -26.96 -10.08 -6.43
CA MET A 1 -26.16 -10.12 -7.68
C MET A 1 -26.79 -10.99 -8.75
N ALA A 2 -27.10 -12.26 -8.46
CA ALA A 2 -27.81 -13.18 -9.36
C ALA A 2 -29.10 -12.58 -9.97
N GLN A 3 -29.97 -11.98 -9.15
CA GLN A 3 -31.19 -11.30 -9.60
C GLN A 3 -30.89 -10.09 -10.51
N LYS A 4 -29.91 -9.25 -10.15
CA LYS A 4 -29.51 -8.07 -10.95
C LYS A 4 -28.96 -8.47 -12.33
N LEU A 5 -28.29 -9.62 -12.41
CA LEU A 5 -27.69 -10.14 -13.64
C LEU A 5 -28.58 -11.18 -14.35
N LYS A 6 -29.78 -11.47 -13.84
CA LYS A 6 -30.73 -12.46 -14.37
C LYS A 6 -30.12 -13.85 -14.62
N VAL A 7 -29.31 -14.35 -13.67
CA VAL A 7 -28.67 -15.68 -13.75
C VAL A 7 -28.83 -16.45 -12.44
N SER A 8 -28.59 -17.77 -12.47
CA SER A 8 -28.64 -18.62 -11.27
C SER A 8 -27.53 -18.30 -10.26
N ILE A 9 -27.75 -18.63 -8.98
CA ILE A 9 -26.73 -18.51 -7.93
C ILE A 9 -25.51 -19.39 -8.26
N GLY A 10 -25.74 -20.60 -8.80
CA GLY A 10 -24.67 -21.51 -9.23
C GLY A 10 -23.77 -20.87 -10.29
N THR A 11 -24.37 -20.22 -11.29
CA THR A 11 -23.62 -19.51 -12.35
C THR A 11 -22.74 -18.38 -11.79
N ILE A 12 -23.26 -17.61 -10.82
CA ILE A 12 -22.46 -16.56 -10.15
C ILE A 12 -21.31 -17.19 -9.37
N ARG A 13 -21.56 -18.24 -8.58
CA ARG A 13 -20.52 -18.91 -7.78
C ARG A 13 -19.40 -19.46 -8.65
N THR A 14 -19.74 -20.14 -9.75
CA THR A 14 -18.74 -20.67 -10.70
C THR A 14 -17.88 -19.55 -11.31
N ARG A 15 -18.50 -18.45 -11.74
CA ARG A 15 -17.75 -17.32 -12.32
C ARG A 15 -16.89 -16.62 -11.27
N PHE A 16 -17.41 -16.42 -10.06
CA PHE A 16 -16.68 -15.81 -8.97
C PHE A 16 -15.45 -16.64 -8.59
N ASN A 17 -15.61 -17.95 -8.41
CA ASN A 17 -14.49 -18.83 -8.11
C ASN A 17 -13.42 -18.81 -9.20
N LYS A 18 -13.81 -18.81 -10.49
CA LYS A 18 -12.85 -18.67 -11.59
C LYS A 18 -12.06 -17.36 -11.49
N MET A 19 -12.73 -16.24 -11.22
CA MET A 19 -12.06 -14.94 -11.05
C MET A 19 -11.14 -14.88 -9.83
N ILE A 20 -11.41 -15.67 -8.78
CA ILE A 20 -10.49 -15.82 -7.65
C ILE A 20 -9.30 -16.69 -8.06
N GLU A 21 -9.56 -17.83 -8.71
CA GLU A 21 -8.55 -18.80 -9.15
C GLU A 21 -7.56 -18.22 -10.17
N ASP A 22 -8.04 -17.38 -11.09
CA ASP A 22 -7.21 -16.72 -12.11
C ASP A 22 -6.61 -15.38 -11.64
N GLY A 23 -6.88 -14.96 -10.41
CA GLY A 23 -6.32 -13.74 -9.80
C GLY A 23 -6.99 -12.44 -10.25
N THR A 24 -8.04 -12.48 -11.07
CA THR A 24 -8.81 -11.29 -11.49
C THR A 24 -9.42 -10.57 -10.28
N VAL A 25 -9.84 -11.33 -9.25
CA VAL A 25 -10.43 -10.79 -8.02
C VAL A 25 -9.61 -11.25 -6.81
N ASN A 26 -9.26 -10.30 -5.96
CA ASN A 26 -8.71 -10.56 -4.63
C ASN A 26 -9.64 -9.96 -3.57
N ILE A 27 -10.00 -10.75 -2.55
CA ILE A 27 -10.82 -10.26 -1.44
C ILE A 27 -9.90 -9.70 -0.37
N ILE A 28 -9.94 -8.37 -0.18
CA ILE A 28 -9.18 -7.68 0.85
C ILE A 28 -10.16 -7.05 1.82
N GLY A 29 -10.12 -7.48 3.09
CA GLY A 29 -10.85 -6.84 4.17
C GLY A 29 -10.11 -5.58 4.61
N ARG A 30 -10.76 -4.41 4.49
CA ARG A 30 -10.20 -3.15 4.97
C ARG A 30 -10.81 -2.78 6.31
N VAL A 31 -9.98 -2.66 7.33
CA VAL A 31 -10.37 -2.07 8.61
C VAL A 31 -10.17 -0.56 8.59
N ASP A 32 -10.95 0.14 9.40
CA ASP A 32 -10.70 1.56 9.71
C ASP A 32 -9.42 1.64 10.56
N PRO A 33 -8.32 2.17 10.03
CA PRO A 33 -7.03 2.13 10.70
C PRO A 33 -7.02 2.85 12.06
N GLU A 34 -7.78 3.94 12.22
CA GLU A 34 -7.90 4.67 13.48
C GLU A 34 -8.60 3.83 14.56
N LYS A 35 -9.64 3.07 14.17
CA LYS A 35 -10.41 2.22 15.09
C LYS A 35 -9.63 1.01 15.58
N VAL A 36 -8.62 0.56 14.83
CA VAL A 36 -7.79 -0.59 15.19
C VAL A 36 -6.46 -0.18 15.83
N GLY A 37 -6.24 1.11 16.10
CA GLY A 37 -5.13 1.61 16.90
C GLY A 37 -3.93 2.16 16.12
N PHE A 38 -4.04 2.36 14.80
CA PHE A 38 -3.06 3.14 14.05
C PHE A 38 -3.37 4.64 14.21
N ARG A 39 -2.42 5.40 14.77
CA ARG A 39 -2.60 6.84 15.04
C ARG A 39 -1.57 7.72 14.36
N SER A 40 -0.59 7.13 13.68
CA SER A 40 0.44 7.87 12.96
C SER A 40 0.55 7.33 11.54
N TYR A 41 0.24 8.19 10.57
CA TYR A 41 0.29 7.89 9.15
C TYR A 41 1.26 8.86 8.53
N ALA A 42 2.13 8.37 7.66
CA ALA A 42 3.11 9.22 7.04
C ALA A 42 3.42 8.77 5.62
N HIS A 43 3.68 9.77 4.79
CA HIS A 43 4.42 9.62 3.56
C HIS A 43 5.91 9.73 3.85
N ILE A 44 6.71 8.83 3.28
CA ILE A 44 8.16 8.86 3.36
C ILE A 44 8.71 8.83 1.94
N ALA A 45 9.26 9.95 1.50
CA ALA A 45 10.04 10.04 0.28
C ALA A 45 11.45 9.48 0.55
N VAL A 46 11.84 8.45 -0.19
CA VAL A 46 13.12 7.75 -0.02
C VAL A 46 14.01 8.00 -1.23
N TYR A 47 15.23 8.45 -0.96
CA TYR A 47 16.28 8.68 -1.93
C TYR A 47 17.26 7.52 -1.88
N VAL A 48 17.57 6.92 -3.02
CA VAL A 48 18.39 5.70 -3.10
C VAL A 48 19.69 5.95 -3.86
N ARG A 49 20.84 5.68 -3.25
CA ARG A 49 22.16 5.82 -3.87
C ARG A 49 23.06 4.59 -3.60
N PRO A 50 23.79 4.08 -4.61
CA PRO A 50 23.67 4.43 -6.03
C PRO A 50 22.33 4.01 -6.63
N ALA A 51 21.93 4.65 -7.75
CA ALA A 51 20.64 4.42 -8.39
C ALA A 51 20.41 2.97 -8.84
N THR A 52 21.47 2.18 -8.99
CA THR A 52 21.41 0.74 -9.30
C THR A 52 20.78 -0.09 -8.18
N LEU A 53 20.67 0.43 -6.95
CA LEU A 53 20.08 -0.28 -5.82
C LEU A 53 18.56 -0.08 -5.68
N LYS A 54 17.91 0.76 -6.51
CA LYS A 54 16.49 1.12 -6.38
C LYS A 54 15.57 -0.08 -6.24
N GLU A 55 15.70 -1.07 -7.12
CA GLU A 55 14.87 -2.29 -7.08
C GLU A 55 15.15 -3.13 -5.82
N LYS A 56 16.43 -3.31 -5.45
CA LYS A 56 16.83 -4.05 -4.24
C LYS A 56 16.26 -3.41 -2.98
N VAL A 57 16.30 -2.08 -2.90
CA VAL A 57 15.74 -1.32 -1.77
C VAL A 57 14.22 -1.44 -1.75
N ALA A 58 13.55 -1.25 -2.90
CA ALA A 58 12.09 -1.40 -2.99
C ALA A 58 11.62 -2.79 -2.55
N LEU A 59 12.30 -3.87 -2.98
CA LEU A 59 11.98 -5.24 -2.58
C LEU A 59 12.23 -5.54 -1.10
N LYS A 60 13.12 -4.78 -0.43
CA LYS A 60 13.30 -4.88 1.02
C LYS A 60 12.19 -4.14 1.74
N ILE A 61 11.88 -2.91 1.31
CA ILE A 61 10.84 -2.07 1.92
C ILE A 61 9.46 -2.72 1.78
N SER A 62 9.17 -3.36 0.64
CA SER A 62 7.88 -4.02 0.40
C SER A 62 7.55 -5.17 1.36
N LYS A 63 8.54 -5.66 2.11
CA LYS A 63 8.37 -6.72 3.11
C LYS A 63 8.08 -6.19 4.51
N LEU A 64 8.17 -4.88 4.72
CA LEU A 64 7.92 -4.25 6.01
C LEU A 64 6.41 -4.10 6.23
N SER A 65 5.92 -4.57 7.38
CA SER A 65 4.50 -4.65 7.72
C SER A 65 3.80 -3.29 7.81
N GLU A 66 4.54 -2.25 8.16
CA GLU A 66 4.05 -0.88 8.29
C GLU A 66 3.77 -0.24 6.93
N VAL A 67 4.40 -0.75 5.85
CA VAL A 67 4.29 -0.18 4.50
C VAL A 67 2.94 -0.55 3.91
N SER A 68 2.11 0.48 3.73
CA SER A 68 0.75 0.39 3.20
C SER A 68 0.66 0.71 1.71
N PHE A 69 1.65 1.43 1.18
CA PHE A 69 1.83 1.70 -0.24
C PHE A 69 3.32 1.91 -0.53
N LEU A 70 3.78 1.41 -1.67
CA LEU A 70 5.14 1.57 -2.14
C LEU A 70 5.12 1.73 -3.66
N ALA A 71 5.79 2.76 -4.17
CA ALA A 71 5.97 2.96 -5.60
C ALA A 71 7.36 3.48 -5.93
N LEU A 72 7.86 3.12 -7.12
CA LEU A 72 9.01 3.78 -7.73
C LEU A 72 8.51 5.04 -8.44
N THR A 73 9.20 6.16 -8.23
CA THR A 73 8.81 7.46 -8.76
C THR A 73 9.84 8.00 -9.75
N SER A 74 9.38 8.81 -10.71
CA SER A 74 10.24 9.57 -11.63
C SER A 74 10.63 10.95 -11.07
N GLY A 75 10.01 11.36 -9.96
CA GLY A 75 10.14 12.69 -9.37
C GLY A 75 11.45 12.90 -8.60
N ASP A 76 11.41 13.85 -7.67
CA ASP A 76 12.59 14.31 -6.92
C ASP A 76 13.21 13.24 -6.00
N TYR A 77 12.47 12.19 -5.69
CA TYR A 77 12.89 11.04 -4.89
C TYR A 77 12.62 9.74 -5.65
N ASP A 78 13.26 8.66 -5.21
CA ASP A 78 13.28 7.41 -5.96
C ASP A 78 12.10 6.50 -5.58
N LEU A 79 11.71 6.46 -4.30
CA LEU A 79 10.59 5.65 -3.81
C LEU A 79 9.62 6.48 -2.96
N GLU A 80 8.33 6.31 -3.25
CA GLU A 80 7.22 6.77 -2.42
C GLU A 80 6.80 5.66 -1.48
N VAL A 81 6.79 5.92 -0.17
CA VAL A 81 6.45 4.91 0.85
C VAL A 81 5.41 5.50 1.81
N ASP A 82 4.17 5.00 1.78
CA ASP A 82 3.19 5.38 2.81
C ASP A 82 3.10 4.30 3.87
N VAL A 83 3.14 4.73 5.14
CA VAL A 83 3.19 3.84 6.29
C VAL A 83 2.07 4.09 7.29
N MET A 84 1.69 3.02 7.98
CA MET A 84 0.77 3.06 9.11
C MET A 84 1.48 2.58 10.37
N CYS A 85 1.59 3.46 11.36
CA CYS A 85 2.26 3.20 12.63
C CYS A 85 1.28 3.38 13.81
N ARG A 86 1.54 2.68 14.91
CA ARG A 86 0.71 2.75 16.12
C ARG A 86 0.66 4.17 16.68
N ASP A 87 1.81 4.82 16.73
CA ASP A 87 2.03 6.17 17.26
C ASP A 87 3.31 6.79 16.66
N ASN A 88 3.68 7.99 17.13
CA ASN A 88 4.84 8.71 16.63
C ASN A 88 6.18 8.06 17.03
N ASP A 89 6.26 7.41 18.19
CA ASP A 89 7.48 6.73 18.63
C ASP A 89 7.76 5.53 17.72
N HIS A 90 6.71 4.77 17.38
CA HIS A 90 6.79 3.70 16.40
C HIS A 90 7.20 4.21 15.01
N LEU A 91 6.68 5.36 14.58
CA LEU A 91 7.07 5.98 13.31
C LEU A 91 8.56 6.35 13.31
N VAL A 92 9.07 6.96 14.39
CA VAL A 92 10.49 7.30 14.51
C VAL A 92 11.36 6.03 14.44
N GLN A 93 10.98 4.98 15.16
CA GLN A 93 11.66 3.68 15.09
C GLN A 93 11.66 3.13 13.66
N PHE A 94 10.52 3.15 12.98
CA PHE A 94 10.40 2.69 11.61
C PHE A 94 11.32 3.47 10.65
N VAL A 95 11.33 4.81 10.73
CA VAL A 95 12.19 5.66 9.87
C VAL A 95 13.67 5.38 10.14
N ASN A 96 14.05 5.13 11.38
CA ASN A 96 15.42 4.75 11.74
C ASN A 96 15.80 3.39 11.14
N GLU A 97 14.94 2.39 11.22
CA GLU A 97 15.18 1.07 10.59
C GLU A 97 15.22 1.16 9.07
N LEU A 98 14.34 1.96 8.47
CA LEU A 98 14.32 2.23 7.04
C LEU A 98 15.65 2.82 6.56
N SER A 99 16.21 3.76 7.34
CA SER A 99 17.48 4.43 7.04
C SER A 99 18.69 3.51 7.12
N LYS A 100 18.58 2.35 7.81
CA LYS A 100 19.65 1.33 7.86
C LYS A 100 19.70 0.45 6.62
N ILE A 101 18.69 0.50 5.76
CA ILE A 101 18.67 -0.31 4.55
C ILE A 101 19.76 0.19 3.60
N GLU A 102 20.71 -0.69 3.28
CA GLU A 102 21.75 -0.44 2.28
C GLU A 102 21.17 0.15 0.99
N GLY A 103 21.64 1.34 0.63
CA GLY A 103 21.19 2.10 -0.53
C GLY A 103 20.26 3.25 -0.19
N VAL A 104 19.59 3.24 0.97
CA VAL A 104 18.83 4.40 1.45
C VAL A 104 19.82 5.51 1.83
N TYR A 105 19.78 6.59 1.07
CA TYR A 105 20.68 7.74 1.23
C TYR A 105 20.05 8.84 2.08
N GLN A 106 18.76 9.09 1.87
CA GLN A 106 18.02 10.12 2.57
C GLN A 106 16.54 9.74 2.62
N THR A 107 15.86 10.19 3.67
CA THR A 107 14.41 10.10 3.80
C THR A 107 13.83 11.49 4.10
N LYS A 108 12.61 11.76 3.64
CA LYS A 108 11.81 12.92 4.04
C LYS A 108 10.43 12.43 4.44
N THR A 109 10.06 12.71 5.69
CA THR A 109 8.80 12.22 6.27
C THR A 109 7.79 13.36 6.35
N THR A 110 6.59 13.13 5.81
CA THR A 110 5.43 14.01 5.89
C THR A 110 4.32 13.27 6.62
N ILE A 111 3.97 13.74 7.82
CA ILE A 111 2.89 13.14 8.62
C ILE A 111 1.54 13.62 8.08
N TYR A 112 0.60 12.69 7.92
CA TYR A 112 -0.78 13.01 7.57
C TYR A 112 -1.58 13.34 8.83
N PHE A 113 -2.16 14.54 8.89
CA PHE A 113 -3.10 14.88 9.97
C PHE A 113 -4.46 14.20 9.80
N LYS A 114 -4.91 14.03 8.56
CA LYS A 114 -6.19 13.39 8.25
C LYS A 114 -6.21 12.85 6.84
N VAL A 115 -6.68 11.62 6.67
CA VAL A 115 -6.94 11.04 5.35
C VAL A 115 -8.44 11.06 5.07
N TYR A 116 -8.84 11.74 4.00
CA TYR A 116 -10.25 11.90 3.65
C TYR A 116 -10.86 10.70 2.93
N LYS A 117 -10.03 9.95 2.20
CA LYS A 117 -10.52 8.86 1.35
C LYS A 117 -9.43 7.81 1.21
N TYR A 118 -9.85 6.56 1.37
CA TYR A 118 -9.10 5.44 0.83
C TYR A 118 -10.03 4.57 0.00
N ALA A 119 -9.73 4.40 -1.29
CA ALA A 119 -10.61 3.67 -2.19
C ALA A 119 -9.82 2.92 -3.27
N GLN A 120 -10.38 1.78 -3.70
CA GLN A 120 -10.01 1.18 -4.98
C GLN A 120 -10.54 2.05 -6.13
N PRO A 121 -9.92 1.99 -7.32
CA PRO A 121 -10.41 2.70 -8.50
C PRO A 121 -11.85 2.26 -8.84
N ASP A 122 -12.66 3.20 -9.33
CA ASP A 122 -14.00 2.87 -9.82
C ASP A 122 -13.89 2.15 -11.17
N LEU A 123 -14.18 0.84 -11.18
CA LEU A 123 -14.12 0.01 -12.38
C LEU A 123 -15.11 0.46 -13.47
N LYS A 124 -16.09 1.31 -13.16
CA LYS A 124 -16.97 1.91 -14.18
C LYS A 124 -16.24 2.84 -15.15
N LEU A 125 -15.05 3.31 -14.79
CA LEU A 125 -14.22 4.18 -15.64
C LEU A 125 -13.54 3.44 -16.80
N LEU A 126 -13.56 2.10 -16.81
CA LEU A 126 -13.02 1.29 -17.90
C LEU A 126 -13.98 1.12 -19.10
N LYS A 127 -15.07 1.90 -19.13
CA LYS A 127 -16.12 1.82 -20.15
C LYS A 127 -15.87 2.76 -21.32
#